data_AF-A0AA44ANB6-F1
#
_entry.id   AF-A0AA44ANB6-F1
#
_cell.length_a   1.000
_cell.length_b   1.000
_cell.length_c   1.000
_cell.angle_alpha   90.00
_cell.angle_beta   90.00
_cell.angle_gamma   90.00
#
_symmetry.space_group_name_H-M   'P 1'
#
loop_
_entity.id
_entity.type
_entity.pdbx_description
1 polymer ?
#
loop_
_entity_poly.entity_id
_entity_poly.type
_entity_poly.pdbx_seq_one_letter_code
_entity_poly.pdbx_strand_id
1 'polypeptide(L)'
;MRTYYYLDYLYREIFLEEEDIQAVPESGRADEACAAIAEKTYVAEQFRADSFRTLKEAVSRLCDTPDIRSRHDALMYIVWMAASDIKERRGMRHGEAEIKITRDDGFVWLLVPADKAFALWEAGVFPLYRLYADDSESLIESDEDMRAALEDGCRIGIEVGFISTMGYAARMAE
;
A
#
# COMPACT_ATOMS: atom_id res chain seq x y z
N MET A 1 -8.90 -5.21 18.34
CA MET A 1 -9.68 -5.71 17.17
C MET A 1 -8.78 -6.66 16.44
N ARG A 2 -9.28 -7.82 15.99
CA ARG A 2 -8.47 -8.82 15.30
C ARG A 2 -8.59 -8.66 13.79
N THR A 3 -7.46 -8.76 13.11
CA THR A 3 -7.43 -8.85 11.64
C THR A 3 -6.88 -10.22 11.25
N TYR A 4 -7.54 -10.85 10.29
CA TYR A 4 -7.19 -12.18 9.81
C TYR A 4 -6.32 -12.08 8.55
N TYR A 5 -5.37 -13.00 8.43
CA TYR A 5 -4.44 -13.12 7.32
C TYR A 5 -4.31 -14.59 6.93
N TYR A 6 -4.49 -14.89 5.65
CA TYR A 6 -4.29 -16.24 5.14
C TYR A 6 -2.82 -16.48 4.84
N LEU A 7 -2.21 -17.45 5.53
CA LEU A 7 -0.80 -17.80 5.38
C LEU A 7 -0.64 -18.99 4.43
N ASP A 8 -0.29 -18.71 3.17
CA ASP A 8 -0.33 -19.67 2.06
C ASP A 8 0.40 -20.98 2.33
N TYR A 9 1.59 -20.94 2.92
CA TYR A 9 2.41 -22.14 3.12
C TYR A 9 2.07 -22.95 4.38
N LEU A 10 1.15 -22.45 5.21
CA LEU A 10 0.49 -23.23 6.27
C LEU A 10 -0.99 -23.50 5.95
N TYR A 11 -1.49 -23.00 4.81
CA TYR A 11 -2.86 -23.20 4.31
C TYR A 11 -3.96 -22.87 5.33
N ARG A 12 -3.76 -21.83 6.16
CA ARG A 12 -4.72 -21.45 7.19
C ARG A 12 -4.71 -19.95 7.47
N GLU A 13 -5.80 -19.50 8.08
CA GLU A 13 -5.88 -18.16 8.64
C GLU A 13 -5.13 -18.08 9.96
N ILE A 14 -4.42 -16.97 10.13
CA ILE A 14 -3.86 -16.50 11.40
C ILE A 14 -4.45 -15.13 11.68
N PHE A 15 -4.39 -14.69 12.94
CA PHE A 15 -4.84 -13.35 13.30
C PHE A 15 -3.78 -12.61 14.12
N LEU A 16 -3.76 -11.30 13.94
CA LEU A 16 -3.01 -10.34 14.75
C LEU A 16 -3.97 -9.32 15.35
N GLU A 17 -3.66 -8.85 16.55
CA GLU A 17 -4.37 -7.72 17.16
C GLU A 17 -3.95 -6.41 16.47
N GLU A 18 -4.89 -5.48 16.33
CA GLU A 18 -4.67 -4.23 15.60
C GLU A 18 -3.49 -3.42 16.14
N GLU A 19 -3.34 -3.33 17.46
CA GLU A 19 -2.22 -2.65 18.12
C GLU A 19 -0.86 -3.27 17.72
N ASP A 20 -0.81 -4.59 17.54
CA ASP A 20 0.41 -5.30 17.16
C ASP A 20 0.73 -5.13 15.68
N ILE A 21 -0.29 -5.11 14.82
CA ILE A 21 -0.11 -4.77 13.41
C ILE A 21 0.52 -3.38 13.31
N GLN A 22 -0.01 -2.40 14.03
CA GLN A 22 0.50 -1.03 14.00
C GLN A 22 1.94 -0.92 14.52
N ALA A 23 2.34 -1.74 15.50
CA ALA A 23 3.67 -1.73 16.08
C ALA A 23 4.78 -2.28 15.15
N VAL A 24 4.46 -3.13 14.16
CA VAL A 24 5.46 -3.63 13.19
C VAL A 24 5.86 -2.49 12.23
N PRO A 25 7.16 -2.27 11.93
CA PRO A 25 7.58 -1.22 11.01
C PRO A 25 7.02 -1.43 9.59
N GLU A 26 6.74 -0.33 8.87
CA GLU A 26 6.20 -0.39 7.49
C GLU A 26 7.19 -0.92 6.45
N SER A 27 8.48 -0.87 6.75
CA SER A 27 9.55 -1.31 5.86
C SER A 27 10.72 -1.90 6.64
N GLY A 28 11.59 -2.63 5.94
CA GLY A 28 12.76 -3.25 6.53
C GLY A 28 12.60 -4.76 6.70
N ARG A 29 13.06 -5.27 7.83
CA ARG A 29 13.05 -6.72 8.16
C ARG A 29 12.39 -6.93 9.51
N ALA A 30 12.09 -8.19 9.83
CA ALA A 30 11.66 -8.58 11.17
C ALA A 30 12.64 -8.03 12.24
N ASP A 31 12.10 -7.32 13.22
CA ASP A 31 12.85 -6.54 14.22
C ASP A 31 12.38 -6.85 15.65
N GLU A 32 12.79 -6.02 16.61
CA GLU A 32 12.43 -6.19 18.04
C GLU A 32 10.92 -6.09 18.30
N ALA A 33 10.17 -5.33 17.50
CA ALA A 33 8.71 -5.30 17.62
C ALA A 33 8.12 -6.67 17.23
N CYS A 34 8.62 -7.26 16.14
CA CYS A 34 8.23 -8.59 15.72
C CYS A 34 8.61 -9.66 16.75
N ALA A 35 9.78 -9.51 17.40
CA ALA A 35 10.23 -10.37 18.51
C ALA A 35 9.25 -10.33 19.68
N ALA A 36 8.90 -9.13 20.15
CA ALA A 36 8.00 -8.94 21.27
C ALA A 36 6.58 -9.48 20.97
N ILE A 37 6.09 -9.29 19.74
CA ILE A 37 4.77 -9.79 19.33
C ILE A 37 4.78 -11.32 19.21
N ALA A 38 5.86 -11.92 18.68
CA ALA A 38 5.99 -13.37 18.56
C ALA A 38 5.95 -14.11 19.90
N GLU A 39 6.33 -13.46 21.00
CA GLU A 39 6.26 -14.00 22.36
C GLU A 39 4.87 -13.92 22.98
N LYS A 40 3.95 -13.13 22.41
CA LYS A 40 2.61 -13.00 22.96
C LYS A 40 1.89 -14.34 22.89
N THR A 41 1.22 -14.70 23.98
CA THR A 41 0.52 -15.97 24.13
C THR A 41 -0.42 -16.24 22.95
N TYR A 42 -1.20 -15.25 22.51
CA TYR A 42 -2.14 -15.46 21.41
C TYR A 42 -1.45 -15.80 20.07
N VAL A 43 -0.22 -15.34 19.84
CA VAL A 43 0.56 -15.71 18.66
C VAL A 43 1.08 -17.13 18.84
N ALA A 44 1.80 -17.40 19.94
CA ALA A 44 2.37 -18.71 20.20
C ALA A 44 1.33 -19.85 20.17
N GLU A 45 0.14 -19.61 20.69
CA GLU A 45 -0.98 -20.54 20.73
C GLU A 45 -1.48 -20.94 19.34
N GLN A 46 -1.55 -19.99 18.40
CA GLN A 46 -1.99 -20.25 17.02
C GLN A 46 -1.09 -21.26 16.30
N PHE A 47 0.19 -21.29 16.67
CA PHE A 47 1.17 -22.19 16.04
C PHE A 47 1.52 -23.41 16.90
N ARG A 48 0.89 -23.61 18.07
CA ARG A 48 1.30 -24.65 19.04
C ARG A 48 1.48 -26.04 18.41
N ALA A 49 0.64 -26.40 17.45
CA ALA A 49 0.67 -27.70 16.78
C ALA A 49 1.78 -27.82 15.72
N ASP A 50 2.34 -26.71 15.23
CA ASP A 50 3.33 -26.70 14.16
C ASP A 50 4.72 -27.00 14.70
N SER A 51 5.49 -27.82 14.01
CA SER A 51 6.89 -28.06 14.37
C SER A 51 7.79 -26.89 13.95
N PHE A 52 8.96 -26.73 14.58
CA PHE A 52 9.95 -25.75 14.10
C PHE A 52 10.30 -25.97 12.62
N ARG A 53 10.46 -27.22 12.18
CA ARG A 53 10.74 -27.55 10.78
C ARG A 53 9.65 -27.02 9.85
N THR A 54 8.39 -27.25 10.19
CA THR A 54 7.22 -26.78 9.41
C THR A 54 7.21 -25.26 9.28
N LEU A 55 7.42 -24.54 10.39
CA LEU A 55 7.46 -23.08 10.39
C LEU A 55 8.64 -22.54 9.58
N LYS A 56 9.83 -23.14 9.76
CA LYS A 56 11.03 -22.77 9.01
C LYS A 56 10.85 -22.98 7.51
N GLU A 57 10.27 -24.11 7.10
CA GLU A 57 9.97 -24.39 5.69
C GLU A 57 8.97 -23.39 5.10
N ALA A 58 7.91 -23.07 5.84
CA ALA A 58 6.92 -22.09 5.40
C ALA A 58 7.54 -20.71 5.19
N VAL A 59 8.32 -20.21 6.16
CA VAL A 59 8.98 -18.91 6.04
C VAL A 59 10.06 -18.92 4.96
N SER A 60 10.83 -20.00 4.80
CA SER A 60 11.86 -20.09 3.76
C SER A 60 11.29 -20.12 2.34
N ARG A 61 9.99 -20.37 2.17
CA ARG A 61 9.29 -20.24 0.89
C ARG A 61 8.70 -18.84 0.65
N LEU A 62 8.57 -18.04 1.71
CA LEU A 62 8.03 -16.68 1.66
C LEU A 62 9.13 -15.61 1.61
N CYS A 63 10.30 -15.90 2.20
CA CYS A 63 11.43 -14.99 2.27
C CYS A 63 12.63 -15.55 1.51
N ASP A 64 13.33 -14.70 0.75
CA ASP A 64 14.47 -15.12 -0.08
C ASP A 64 15.67 -15.61 0.75
N THR A 65 16.03 -14.91 1.83
CA THR A 65 17.21 -15.24 2.66
C THR A 65 16.97 -15.02 4.16
N PRO A 66 16.05 -15.77 4.80
CA PRO A 66 15.73 -15.57 6.21
C PRO A 66 16.77 -16.22 7.12
N ASP A 67 17.22 -15.52 8.16
CA ASP A 67 18.07 -16.10 9.23
C ASP A 67 17.18 -16.71 10.31
N ILE A 68 16.86 -18.00 10.16
CA ILE A 68 15.95 -18.74 11.06
C ILE A 68 16.72 -19.85 11.78
N ARG A 69 17.01 -19.60 13.07
CA ARG A 69 17.73 -20.51 13.96
C ARG A 69 16.83 -21.12 15.02
N SER A 70 15.71 -20.47 15.31
CA SER A 70 14.78 -20.88 16.35
C SER A 70 13.31 -20.83 15.91
N ARG A 71 12.45 -21.47 16.69
CA ARG A 71 11.00 -21.37 16.53
C ARG A 71 10.52 -19.93 16.68
N HIS A 72 11.11 -19.19 17.62
CA HIS A 72 10.78 -17.80 17.86
C HIS A 72 11.12 -16.95 16.62
N ASP A 73 12.29 -17.14 16.02
CA ASP A 73 12.68 -16.46 14.77
C ASP A 73 11.64 -16.72 13.67
N ALA A 74 11.19 -17.98 13.51
CA ALA A 74 10.19 -18.30 12.49
C ALA A 74 8.85 -17.57 12.76
N LEU A 75 8.43 -17.46 14.01
CA LEU A 75 7.23 -16.70 14.39
C LEU A 75 7.42 -15.19 14.17
N MET A 76 8.62 -14.65 14.43
CA MET A 76 8.94 -13.25 14.12
C MET A 76 8.75 -12.93 12.64
N TYR A 77 9.27 -13.77 11.75
CA TYR A 77 9.08 -13.59 10.31
C TYR A 77 7.60 -13.71 9.92
N ILE A 78 6.85 -14.66 10.49
CA ILE A 78 5.41 -14.80 10.19
C ILE A 78 4.64 -13.55 10.63
N VAL A 79 4.91 -13.02 11.83
CA VAL A 79 4.31 -11.77 12.32
C VAL A 79 4.67 -10.63 11.38
N TRP A 80 5.94 -10.47 11.05
CA TRP A 80 6.43 -9.41 10.16
C TRP A 80 5.74 -9.45 8.81
N MET A 81 5.70 -10.62 8.14
CA MET A 81 5.07 -10.77 6.83
C MET A 81 3.57 -10.47 6.87
N ALA A 82 2.86 -11.06 7.84
CA ALA A 82 1.42 -10.87 7.95
C ALA A 82 1.06 -9.41 8.24
N ALA A 83 1.74 -8.77 9.20
CA ALA A 83 1.50 -7.37 9.50
C ALA A 83 1.87 -6.43 8.33
N SER A 84 3.00 -6.69 7.65
CA SER A 84 3.46 -5.89 6.51
C SER A 84 2.49 -6.00 5.34
N ASP A 85 2.06 -7.21 4.96
CA ASP A 85 1.09 -7.40 3.88
C ASP A 85 -0.29 -6.82 4.25
N ILE A 86 -0.77 -6.99 5.49
CA ILE A 86 -2.02 -6.33 5.94
C ILE A 86 -1.92 -4.82 5.78
N LYS A 87 -0.79 -4.23 6.19
CA LYS A 87 -0.53 -2.79 6.06
C LYS A 87 -0.46 -2.37 4.60
N GLU A 88 0.25 -3.13 3.76
CA GLU A 88 0.34 -2.86 2.33
C GLU A 88 -1.02 -2.93 1.65
N ARG A 89 -1.85 -3.95 1.92
CA ARG A 89 -3.22 -4.05 1.41
C ARG A 89 -4.14 -2.94 1.90
N ARG A 90 -3.86 -2.34 3.06
CA ARG A 90 -4.59 -1.16 3.57
C ARG A 90 -4.07 0.13 2.93
N GLY A 91 -2.75 0.24 2.76
CA GLY A 91 -2.10 1.33 2.03
C GLY A 91 -2.50 1.36 0.56
N MET A 92 -2.61 0.20 -0.09
CA MET A 92 -3.14 0.04 -1.45
C MET A 92 -4.62 0.40 -1.54
N ARG A 93 -5.42 0.17 -0.48
CA ARG A 93 -6.81 0.66 -0.42
C ARG A 93 -6.92 2.17 -0.20
N HIS A 94 -5.90 2.80 0.37
CA HIS A 94 -5.70 4.26 0.33
C HIS A 94 -4.93 4.73 -0.93
N GLY A 95 -4.60 3.79 -1.82
CA GLY A 95 -3.89 4.00 -3.08
C GLY A 95 -4.75 3.68 -4.29
N GLU A 96 -6.08 3.55 -4.15
CA GLU A 96 -6.97 3.72 -5.29
C GLU A 96 -6.80 5.16 -5.76
N ALA A 97 -5.94 5.34 -6.76
CA ALA A 97 -5.74 6.62 -7.38
C ALA A 97 -7.08 7.02 -8.01
N GLU A 98 -7.72 8.02 -7.40
CA GLU A 98 -9.00 8.51 -7.88
C GLU A 98 -8.78 9.10 -9.27
N ILE A 99 -9.67 8.80 -10.22
CA ILE A 99 -9.60 9.35 -11.57
C ILE A 99 -10.78 10.27 -11.81
N LYS A 100 -10.54 11.38 -12.51
CA LYS A 100 -11.59 12.23 -13.09
C LYS A 100 -11.59 12.02 -14.59
N ILE A 101 -12.77 11.83 -15.17
CA ILE A 101 -12.96 11.80 -16.61
C ILE A 101 -13.75 13.05 -16.99
N THR A 102 -13.18 13.90 -17.85
CA THR A 102 -13.87 15.08 -18.39
C THR A 102 -15.02 14.64 -19.28
N ARG A 103 -16.18 15.28 -19.11
CA ARG A 103 -17.43 14.79 -19.71
C ARG A 103 -17.48 14.98 -21.23
N ASP A 104 -16.85 16.05 -21.72
CA ASP A 104 -17.03 16.50 -23.10
C ASP A 104 -16.11 15.76 -24.09
N ASP A 105 -14.90 15.41 -23.69
CA ASP A 105 -13.88 14.79 -24.55
C ASP A 105 -13.37 13.42 -24.04
N GLY A 106 -13.74 13.03 -22.82
CA GLY A 106 -13.34 11.74 -22.23
C GLY A 106 -11.86 11.66 -21.86
N PHE A 107 -11.21 12.79 -21.61
CA PHE A 107 -9.85 12.84 -21.09
C PHE A 107 -9.80 12.38 -19.63
N VAL A 108 -8.78 11.61 -19.29
CA VAL A 108 -8.59 11.00 -17.97
C VAL A 108 -7.49 11.74 -17.22
N TRP A 109 -7.82 12.11 -15.99
CA TRP A 109 -6.94 12.72 -15.02
C TRP A 109 -6.72 11.79 -13.84
N LEU A 110 -5.47 11.63 -13.43
CA LEU A 110 -5.12 10.99 -12.17
C LEU A 110 -5.18 12.06 -11.08
N LEU A 111 -6.05 11.89 -10.09
CA LEU A 111 -6.21 12.86 -9.02
C LEU A 111 -5.14 12.66 -7.96
N VAL A 112 -4.48 13.77 -7.63
CA VAL A 112 -3.45 13.82 -6.61
C VAL A 112 -4.10 14.17 -5.27
N PRO A 113 -3.91 13.33 -4.22
CA PRO A 113 -4.33 13.68 -2.87
C PRO A 113 -3.71 14.99 -2.41
N ALA A 114 -4.52 15.85 -1.78
CA ALA A 114 -4.09 17.20 -1.37
C ALA A 114 -2.86 17.18 -0.44
N ASP A 115 -2.76 16.19 0.43
CA ASP A 115 -1.62 15.98 1.34
C ASP A 115 -0.33 15.56 0.64
N LYS A 116 -0.42 15.10 -0.62
CA LYS A 116 0.73 14.68 -1.45
C LYS A 116 1.06 15.69 -2.56
N ALA A 117 0.20 16.67 -2.82
CA ALA A 117 0.34 17.60 -3.95
C ALA A 117 1.65 18.39 -3.90
N PHE A 118 2.01 18.96 -2.75
CA PHE A 118 3.27 19.71 -2.60
C PHE A 118 4.52 18.84 -2.76
N ALA A 119 4.50 17.63 -2.19
CA ALA A 119 5.64 16.72 -2.33
C ALA A 119 5.88 16.32 -3.81
N LEU A 120 4.80 16.12 -4.58
CA LEU A 120 4.88 15.84 -6.01
C LEU A 120 5.31 17.08 -6.82
N TRP A 121 4.83 18.26 -6.45
CA TRP A 121 5.25 19.53 -7.04
C TRP A 121 6.75 19.78 -6.88
N GLU A 122 7.26 19.69 -5.65
CA GLU A 122 8.69 19.87 -5.34
C GLU A 122 9.57 18.83 -6.03
N ALA A 123 9.05 17.61 -6.24
CA ALA A 123 9.76 16.58 -6.99
C ALA A 123 9.93 16.93 -8.48
N GLY A 124 9.04 17.75 -9.05
CA GLY A 124 9.14 18.26 -10.43
C GLY A 124 9.10 17.17 -11.51
N VAL A 125 8.56 15.99 -11.20
CA VAL A 125 8.60 14.82 -12.10
C VAL A 125 7.49 14.88 -13.15
N PHE A 126 6.33 15.45 -12.81
CA PHE A 126 5.16 15.56 -13.68
C PHE A 126 4.59 16.98 -13.65
N PRO A 127 4.07 17.48 -14.78
CA PRO A 127 3.21 18.67 -14.77
C PRO A 127 1.96 18.41 -13.92
N LEU A 128 1.59 19.37 -13.07
CA LEU A 128 0.41 19.29 -12.23
C LEU A 128 -0.61 20.34 -12.70
N TYR A 129 -1.88 19.96 -12.70
CA TYR A 129 -2.97 20.80 -13.18
C TYR A 129 -3.99 21.04 -12.09
N ARG A 130 -4.48 22.27 -12.01
CA ARG A 130 -5.68 22.62 -11.26
C ARG A 130 -6.89 22.25 -12.10
N LEU A 131 -7.80 21.45 -11.55
CA LEU A 131 -9.03 21.01 -12.20
C LEU A 131 -10.23 21.74 -11.61
N TYR A 132 -10.98 22.45 -12.47
CA TYR A 132 -12.15 23.21 -12.08
C TYR A 132 -13.43 22.35 -12.16
N ALA A 133 -14.51 22.89 -11.58
CA ALA A 133 -15.82 22.24 -11.52
C ALA A 133 -16.58 22.26 -12.86
N ASP A 134 -16.22 23.18 -13.75
CA ASP A 134 -16.76 23.31 -15.11
C ASP A 134 -15.99 22.46 -16.14
N ASP A 135 -15.21 21.49 -15.66
CA ASP A 135 -14.33 20.63 -16.46
C ASP A 135 -13.18 21.33 -17.19
N SER A 136 -12.96 22.63 -16.97
CA SER A 136 -11.73 23.28 -17.39
C SER A 136 -10.54 22.95 -16.47
N GLU A 137 -9.34 23.24 -16.96
CA GLU A 137 -8.07 23.01 -16.27
C GLU A 137 -7.06 24.14 -16.52
N SER A 138 -6.11 24.29 -15.60
CA SER A 138 -4.95 25.17 -15.78
C SER A 138 -3.70 24.50 -15.23
N LEU A 139 -2.55 24.74 -15.90
CA LEU A 139 -1.26 24.25 -15.43
C LEU A 139 -0.86 25.02 -14.16
N ILE A 140 -0.31 24.30 -13.18
CA ILE A 140 0.31 24.91 -12.00
C ILE A 140 1.74 25.27 -12.38
N GLU A 141 2.06 26.58 -12.35
CA GLU A 141 3.36 27.09 -12.78
C GLU A 141 4.20 27.62 -11.61
N SER A 142 3.59 27.81 -10.44
CA SER A 142 4.24 28.36 -9.25
C SER A 142 3.73 27.80 -7.92
N ASP A 143 4.51 28.01 -6.86
CA ASP A 143 4.10 27.70 -5.48
C ASP A 143 2.82 28.45 -5.07
N GLU A 144 2.62 29.66 -5.60
CA GLU A 144 1.44 30.48 -5.34
C GLU A 144 0.20 29.86 -5.99
N ASP A 145 0.32 29.37 -7.22
CA ASP A 145 -0.77 28.66 -7.91
C ASP A 145 -1.15 27.37 -7.18
N MET A 146 -0.15 26.61 -6.70
CA MET A 146 -0.38 25.39 -5.93
C MET A 146 -1.12 25.69 -4.62
N ARG A 147 -0.70 26.72 -3.87
CA ARG A 147 -1.40 27.13 -2.64
C ARG A 147 -2.83 27.56 -2.94
N ALA A 148 -3.02 28.43 -3.93
CA ALA A 148 -4.33 28.93 -4.30
C ALA A 148 -5.28 27.80 -4.75
N ALA A 149 -4.78 26.83 -5.53
CA ALA A 149 -5.58 25.68 -5.96
C ALA A 149 -6.11 24.87 -4.76
N LEU A 150 -5.27 24.62 -3.75
CA LEU A 150 -5.65 23.88 -2.54
C LEU A 150 -6.58 24.69 -1.62
N GLU A 151 -6.34 25.98 -1.46
CA GLU A 151 -7.19 26.89 -0.67
C GLU A 151 -8.59 27.05 -1.29
N ASP A 152 -8.67 27.12 -2.62
CA ASP A 152 -9.91 27.16 -3.38
C ASP A 152 -10.64 25.79 -3.40
N GLY A 153 -10.08 24.76 -2.79
CA GLY A 153 -10.63 23.40 -2.76
C GLY A 153 -10.67 22.74 -4.14
N CYS A 154 -9.85 23.20 -5.08
CA CYS A 154 -9.74 22.59 -6.40
C CYS A 154 -9.00 21.26 -6.32
N ARG A 155 -9.35 20.36 -7.24
CA ARG A 155 -8.66 19.07 -7.37
C ARG A 155 -7.38 19.27 -8.17
N ILE A 156 -6.32 18.55 -7.80
CA ILE A 156 -5.07 18.53 -8.55
C ILE A 156 -5.01 17.27 -9.40
N GLY A 157 -4.65 17.42 -10.67
CA GLY A 157 -4.60 16.35 -11.66
C GLY A 157 -3.23 16.18 -12.30
N ILE A 158 -2.92 14.94 -12.65
CA ILE A 158 -1.86 14.58 -13.60
C ILE A 158 -2.54 14.05 -14.87
N GLU A 159 -2.08 14.49 -16.03
CA GLU A 159 -2.58 14.01 -17.32
C GLU A 159 -2.33 12.51 -17.50
N VAL A 160 -3.36 11.76 -17.92
CA VAL A 160 -3.24 10.34 -18.28
C VAL A 160 -3.46 10.13 -19.77
N GLY A 161 -4.51 10.72 -20.34
CA GLY A 161 -4.87 10.60 -21.74
C GLY A 161 -6.35 10.27 -21.98
N PHE A 162 -6.73 10.02 -23.23
CA PHE A 162 -8.14 9.78 -23.60
C PHE A 162 -8.58 8.33 -23.45
N ILE A 163 -9.79 8.12 -22.93
CA ILE A 163 -10.38 6.77 -22.72
C ILE A 163 -10.45 5.93 -24.02
N SER A 164 -10.69 6.59 -25.16
CA SER A 164 -10.78 5.95 -26.48
C SER A 164 -9.44 5.35 -26.95
N THR A 165 -8.32 5.90 -26.49
CA THR A 165 -6.97 5.40 -26.80
C THR A 165 -6.63 4.19 -25.92
N MET A 166 -7.12 4.15 -24.69
CA MET A 166 -6.89 3.06 -23.73
C MET A 166 -7.63 1.77 -24.13
N GLY A 167 -8.80 1.87 -24.78
CA GLY A 167 -9.52 0.72 -25.34
C GLY A 167 -8.81 0.02 -26.50
N TYR A 168 -7.90 0.72 -27.21
CA TYR A 168 -7.09 0.14 -28.27
C TYR A 168 -5.87 -0.62 -27.73
N ALA A 169 -5.26 -0.15 -26.64
CA ALA A 169 -4.12 -0.81 -26.00
C ALA A 169 -4.51 -2.18 -25.38
N ALA A 170 -5.70 -2.29 -24.80
CA ALA A 170 -6.22 -3.55 -24.24
C ALA A 170 -6.47 -4.63 -25.32
N ARG A 171 -6.77 -4.24 -26.56
CA ARG A 171 -7.01 -5.15 -27.69
C ARG A 171 -5.76 -5.59 -28.44
N MET A 172 -4.60 -4.99 -28.15
CA MET A 172 -3.31 -5.37 -28.73
C MET A 172 -2.52 -6.34 -27.84
N ALA A 173 -3.07 -6.68 -26.65
CA ALA A 173 -2.51 -7.62 -25.70
C ALA A 173 -3.26 -8.98 -25.64
N GLU A 174 -4.27 -9.17 -26.49
CA GLU A 174 -4.90 -10.47 -26.81
C GLU A 174 -4.35 -11.02 -28.14
#